data_AF-A0A2E6XKI9-F1
#
_entry.id   AF-A0A2E6XKI9-F1
#
_cell.length_a   1.000
_cell.length_b   1.000
_cell.length_c   1.000
_cell.angle_alpha   90.00
_cell.angle_beta   90.00
_cell.angle_gamma   90.00
#
_symmetry.space_group_name_H-M   'P 1'
#
loop_
_entity.id
_entity.type
_entity.pdbx_description
1 polymer ?
#
loop_
_entity_poly.entity_id
_entity_poly.type
_entity_poly.pdbx_seq_one_letter_code
_entity_poly.pdbx_strand_id
1 'polypeptide(L)' 'MDKQLYRSLLLLVNDNDTMDRVYAYVDARIEVLRDQLETTTSNDRIPALQGAIRELRRLKTLRDEVIKGAE' A
#
# COMPACT_ATOMS: atom_id res chain seq x y z
N MET A 1 3.76 10.55 -11.71
CA MET A 1 3.62 11.69 -10.79
C MET A 1 4.74 12.67 -11.10
N ASP A 2 4.47 13.97 -11.08
CA ASP A 2 5.51 14.97 -11.31
C ASP A 2 6.33 15.23 -10.02
N LYS A 3 7.46 15.91 -10.20
CA LYS A 3 8.40 16.21 -9.11
C LYS A 3 7.81 17.12 -8.03
N GLN A 4 6.86 17.98 -8.40
CA GLN A 4 6.22 18.91 -7.47
C GLN A 4 5.28 18.16 -6.52
N LEU A 5 4.54 17.18 -7.04
CA LEU A 5 3.72 16.28 -6.25
C LEU A 5 4.55 15.41 -5.31
N TYR A 6 5.69 14.87 -5.76
CA TYR A 6 6.57 14.12 -4.85
C TYR A 6 7.09 14.98 -3.69
N ARG A 7 7.49 16.22 -3.97
CA ARG A 7 7.94 17.16 -2.94
C ARG A 7 6.84 17.53 -1.94
N SER A 8 5.59 17.66 -2.37
CA SER A 8 4.48 17.94 -1.45
C SER A 8 4.16 16.75 -0.53
N LEU A 9 4.46 15.52 -0.96
CA LEU A 9 4.25 14.30 -0.18
C LEU A 9 5.38 14.01 0.84
N LEU A 10 6.53 14.67 0.74
CA LEU A 10 7.67 14.44 1.65
C LEU A 10 7.31 14.64 3.13
N LEU A 11 6.47 15.62 3.45
CA LEU A 11 6.02 15.86 4.83
C LEU A 11 5.17 14.69 5.36
N LEU A 12 4.37 14.07 4.49
CA LEU A 12 3.51 12.95 4.85
C LEU A 12 4.34 11.68 5.11
N VAL A 13 5.26 11.35 4.20
CA VAL A 13 6.00 10.07 4.26
C VAL A 13 7.19 10.09 5.22
N ASN A 14 7.62 11.27 5.70
CA ASN A 14 8.70 11.39 6.69
C ASN A 14 8.19 11.42 8.14
N ASP A 15 6.88 11.49 8.36
CA ASP A 15 6.31 11.32 9.68
C ASP A 15 6.22 9.83 10.03
N ASN A 16 7.06 9.40 10.99
CA ASN A 16 7.17 7.99 11.36
C ASN A 16 5.86 7.44 11.93
N ASP A 17 5.19 8.21 12.80
CA ASP A 17 3.92 7.79 13.40
C ASP A 17 2.83 7.56 12.33
N THR A 18 2.78 8.44 11.32
CA THR A 18 1.88 8.28 10.18
C THR A 18 2.23 7.04 9.37
N MET A 19 3.51 6.84 9.03
CA MET A 19 3.92 5.67 8.25
C MET A 19 3.71 4.35 9.00
N ASP A 20 3.93 4.31 10.31
CA ASP A 20 3.64 3.15 11.15
C ASP A 20 2.15 2.82 11.15
N ARG A 21 1.28 3.83 11.22
CA ARG A 21 -0.18 3.64 11.07
C ARG A 21 -0.57 3.15 9.69
N VAL A 22 0.08 3.65 8.63
CA VAL A 22 -0.12 3.17 7.26
C VAL A 22 0.27 1.69 7.16
N TYR A 23 1.41 1.30 7.71
CA TYR A 23 1.86 -0.09 7.71
C TYR A 23 0.92 -1.00 8.49
N ALA A 24 0.48 -0.57 9.68
CA ALA A 24 -0.48 -1.31 10.49
C ALA A 24 -1.83 -1.50 9.74
N TYR A 25 -2.31 -0.46 9.06
CA TYR A 25 -3.50 -0.54 8.21
C TYR A 25 -3.31 -1.51 7.05
N VAL A 26 -2.17 -1.42 6.34
CA VAL A 26 -1.84 -2.31 5.22
C VAL A 26 -1.84 -3.77 5.67
N ASP A 27 -1.21 -4.06 6.80
CA ASP A 27 -1.14 -5.43 7.34
C ASP A 27 -2.53 -5.94 7.73
N ALA A 28 -3.30 -5.17 8.48
CA ALA A 28 -4.67 -5.53 8.84
C ALA A 28 -5.55 -5.77 7.61
N ARG A 29 -5.40 -4.95 6.56
CA ARG A 29 -6.19 -5.10 5.34
C ARG A 29 -5.77 -6.31 4.52
N ILE A 30 -4.48 -6.61 4.46
CA ILE A 30 -3.97 -7.81 3.78
C ILE A 30 -4.53 -9.08 4.44
N GLU A 31 -4.58 -9.15 5.77
CA GLU A 31 -5.16 -10.29 6.47
C GLU A 31 -6.64 -10.48 6.11
N VAL A 32 -7.44 -9.42 6.10
CA VAL A 32 -8.85 -9.51 5.67
C VAL A 32 -8.98 -10.03 4.23
N LEU A 33 -8.10 -9.62 3.31
CA LEU A 33 -8.13 -10.12 1.93
C LEU A 33 -7.62 -11.55 1.80
N ARG A 34 -6.75 -12.01 2.71
CA ARG A 34 -6.32 -13.41 2.80
C ARG A 34 -7.47 -14.30 3.29
N ASP A 35 -8.20 -13.90 4.32
CA ASP A 35 -9.40 -14.60 4.79
C ASP A 35 -10.45 -14.74 3.66
N GLN A 36 -10.60 -13.70 2.84
CA GLN A 36 -11.47 -13.74 1.66
C GLN A 36 -10.95 -14.68 0.58
N LEU A 37 -9.64 -14.75 0.36
CA LEU A 37 -9.04 -15.69 -0.58
C LEU A 37 -9.22 -17.14 -0.14
N GLU A 38 -9.16 -17.42 1.17
CA GLU A 38 -9.37 -18.77 1.71
C GLU A 38 -10.80 -19.28 1.52
N THR A 39 -11.77 -18.37 1.57
CA THR A 39 -13.21 -18.71 1.55
C THR A 39 -13.86 -18.55 0.18
N THR A 40 -13.24 -17.83 -0.76
CA THR A 40 -13.82 -17.59 -2.07
C THR A 40 -13.76 -18.84 -2.96
N THR A 41 -14.88 -19.16 -3.62
CA THR A 41 -14.98 -20.26 -4.60
C THR A 41 -14.99 -19.75 -6.05
N SER A 42 -15.06 -18.43 -6.22
CA SER A 42 -15.16 -17.77 -7.51
C SER A 42 -13.75 -17.50 -8.08
N ASN A 43 -13.45 -18.16 -9.20
CA ASN A 43 -12.15 -18.09 -9.87
C ASN A 43 -11.84 -16.69 -10.41
N ASP A 44 -12.85 -15.90 -10.75
CA ASP A 44 -12.73 -14.51 -11.20
C ASP A 44 -12.37 -13.54 -10.06
N ARG A 45 -12.76 -13.85 -8.81
CA ARG A 45 -12.43 -13.01 -7.65
C ARG A 45 -11.02 -13.23 -7.12
N ILE A 46 -10.44 -14.41 -7.31
CA ILE A 46 -9.09 -14.73 -6.84
C ILE A 46 -8.04 -13.74 -7.41
N PRO A 47 -7.95 -13.51 -8.74
CA PRO A 47 -7.00 -12.54 -9.28
C PRO A 47 -7.22 -11.11 -8.78
N ALA A 48 -8.48 -10.70 -8.59
CA ALA A 48 -8.82 -9.38 -8.10
C ALA A 48 -8.33 -9.18 -6.65
N LEU A 49 -8.55 -10.16 -5.77
CA LEU A 49 -8.06 -10.13 -4.38
C LEU A 49 -6.54 -10.15 -4.32
N GLN A 50 -5.88 -10.99 -5.14
CA GLN A 50 -4.42 -11.02 -5.25
C GLN A 50 -3.86 -9.68 -5.75
N GLY A 51 -4.51 -9.05 -6.72
CA GLY A 51 -4.16 -7.71 -7.21
C GLY A 51 -4.27 -6.66 -6.11
N ALA A 52 -5.37 -6.66 -5.34
CA ALA A 52 -5.54 -5.76 -4.21
C ALA A 52 -4.45 -5.94 -3.13
N ILE A 53 -4.09 -7.18 -2.79
CA ILE A 53 -2.98 -7.47 -1.86
C ILE A 53 -1.65 -6.93 -2.40
N ARG A 54 -1.39 -7.08 -3.70
CA ARG A 54 -0.16 -6.57 -4.34
C ARG A 54 -0.08 -5.05 -4.25
N GLU A 55 -1.17 -4.35 -4.54
CA GLU A 55 -1.20 -2.88 -4.47
C GLU A 55 -1.06 -2.38 -3.02
N LEU A 56 -1.67 -3.06 -2.05
CA LEU A 56 -1.45 -2.75 -0.63
C LEU A 56 0.02 -2.90 -0.21
N ARG A 57 0.73 -3.92 -0.72
CA ARG A 57 2.16 -4.09 -0.46
C ARG A 57 3.01 -2.97 -1.06
N ARG A 58 2.61 -2.39 -2.20
CA ARG A 58 3.31 -1.21 -2.76
C ARG A 58 3.21 0.01 -1.85
N LEU A 59 2.15 0.15 -1.07
CA LEU A 59 2.08 1.25 -0.09
C LEU A 59 3.21 1.19 0.95
N LYS A 60 3.80 0.01 1.20
CA LYS A 60 4.97 -0.12 2.06
C LYS A 60 6.24 0.49 1.47
N THR A 61 6.31 0.62 0.15
CA THR A 61 7.44 1.26 -0.56
C THR A 61 7.20 2.74 -0.85
N LEU A 62 6.05 3.29 -0.41
CA LEU A 62 5.64 4.67 -0.71
C LEU A 62 6.68 5.71 -0.30
N ARG A 63 7.31 5.54 0.88
CA ARG A 63 8.32 6.47 1.37
C ARG A 63 9.53 6.53 0.44
N ASP A 64 10.06 5.38 0.06
CA ASP A 64 11.23 5.28 -0.81
C ASP A 64 10.92 5.82 -2.21
N GLU A 65 9.73 5.51 -2.74
CA GLU A 65 9.25 6.04 -4.01
C GLU A 65 9.13 7.56 -4.00
N VAL A 66 8.62 8.13 -2.91
CA VAL A 66 8.45 9.58 -2.77
C VAL A 66 9.78 10.30 -2.62
N ILE A 67 10.71 9.76 -1.83
CA ILE A 67 12.07 10.31 -1.69
C ILE A 67 12.76 10.33 -3.06
N LYS A 68 12.80 9.19 -3.74
CA LYS A 68 13.42 9.06 -5.06
C LYS A 68 12.75 9.94 -6.13
N GLY A 69 11.44 10.12 -6.05
CA GLY A 69 10.70 10.98 -6.98
C GLY A 69 10.88 12.48 -6.73
N ALA A 70 11.31 12.88 -5.53
CA ALA A 70 11.54 14.26 -5.16
C ALA A 70 12.97 14.76 -5.51
N GLU A 71 13.92 13.83 -5.64
CA GLU A 71 15.31 14.05 -6.10
C GLU A 71 15.39 14.64 -7.51
#